data_AF-A0A3D0NZM2-F1
#
_entry.id   AF-A0A3D0NZM2-F1
#
_cell.length_a   1.000
_cell.length_b   1.000
_cell.length_c   1.000
_cell.angle_alpha   90.00
_cell.angle_beta   90.00
_cell.angle_gamma   90.00
#
_symmetry.space_group_name_H-M   'P 1'
#
loop_
_entity.id
_entity.type
_entity.pdbx_description
1 polymer ?
#
loop_
_entity_poly.entity_id
_entity_poly.type
_entity_poly.pdbx_seq_one_letter_code
_entity_poly.pdbx_strand_id
1 'polypeptide(L)'
;MPLRYLPMQPHEHCWTFLQDAHRPIILYGTGDGADKVLDELEHLHIPIQGIMASDDFVRGQTFRGFTVRRLSDLVQQYTNPVILIAFGSQRPEVISHILDLAEKYTVLCADVPVYGTNIFNEAFFAQHQQEIEQAAACWEDDISRQVYDNIIRFKLSGKLSYLTAVFSDKDEAFYQILCLHDHESYLDLGAYRGDTIDEFLHYTKGQYQQITALEPDRKNYRKLREYTASLEHIQTFRMGIWSKDTDLYFDGALGRGSSIQTDGNRCIPVTTIDTLYRKRPLT
;
A
#
# COMPACT_ATOMS: atom_id res chain seq x y z
N MET A 1 -8.11 -25.01 -17.84
CA MET A 1 -6.84 -25.51 -17.26
C MET A 1 -7.03 -25.56 -15.75
N PRO A 2 -6.67 -26.66 -15.06
CA PRO A 2 -6.63 -26.66 -13.60
C PRO A 2 -5.51 -25.74 -13.10
N LEU A 3 -5.69 -25.15 -11.92
CA LEU A 3 -4.92 -24.04 -11.36
C LEU A 3 -3.41 -24.24 -11.30
N ARG A 4 -2.66 -23.17 -11.63
CA ARG A 4 -1.20 -23.04 -11.55
C ARG A 4 -0.69 -22.52 -10.20
N TYR A 5 -1.51 -22.50 -9.14
CA TYR A 5 -0.98 -22.34 -7.80
C TYR A 5 -0.44 -23.68 -7.33
N LEU A 6 0.79 -24.02 -7.77
CA LEU A 6 1.61 -24.99 -7.04
C LEU A 6 1.53 -24.61 -5.56
N PRO A 7 1.11 -25.52 -4.67
CA PRO A 7 0.99 -25.19 -3.26
C PRO A 7 2.38 -24.76 -2.79
N MET A 8 2.48 -23.49 -2.39
CA MET A 8 3.68 -23.05 -1.69
C MET A 8 3.84 -23.94 -0.47
N GLN A 9 5.07 -24.37 -0.21
CA GLN A 9 5.32 -25.16 0.98
C GLN A 9 5.16 -24.25 2.21
N PRO A 10 4.70 -24.74 3.37
CA PRO A 10 4.49 -23.91 4.57
C PRO A 10 5.68 -23.02 4.95
N HIS A 11 6.91 -23.52 4.80
CA HIS A 11 8.15 -22.78 5.07
C HIS A 11 8.47 -21.67 4.05
N GLU A 12 7.70 -21.57 2.97
CA GLU A 12 7.77 -20.47 2.01
C GLU A 12 6.86 -19.29 2.40
N HIS A 13 5.99 -19.46 3.40
CA HIS A 13 5.18 -18.39 3.95
C HIS A 13 6.02 -17.57 4.95
N CYS A 14 5.92 -16.23 4.86
CA CYS A 14 6.74 -15.28 5.60
C CYS A 14 6.67 -15.52 7.11
N TRP A 15 5.46 -15.57 7.65
CA TRP A 15 5.24 -15.70 9.09
C TRP A 15 5.70 -17.06 9.62
N THR A 16 5.37 -18.15 8.93
CA THR A 16 5.84 -19.51 9.27
C THR A 16 7.36 -19.60 9.20
N PHE A 17 7.98 -19.04 8.15
CA PHE A 17 9.44 -18.97 8.04
C PHE A 17 10.07 -18.22 9.22
N LEU A 18 9.48 -17.12 9.65
CA LEU A 18 9.98 -16.32 10.78
C LEU A 18 9.82 -17.07 12.13
N GLN A 19 8.76 -17.87 12.31
CA GLN A 19 8.59 -18.71 13.50
C GLN A 19 9.65 -19.83 13.58
N ASP A 20 9.96 -20.44 12.44
CA ASP A 20 10.94 -21.52 12.34
C ASP A 20 12.40 -21.00 12.25
N ALA A 21 12.58 -19.69 12.11
CA ALA A 21 13.89 -19.10 11.94
C ALA A 21 14.74 -19.22 13.22
N HIS A 22 15.83 -19.98 13.14
CA HIS A 22 16.86 -20.03 14.18
C HIS A 22 17.89 -18.88 14.09
N ARG A 23 17.72 -17.98 13.13
CA ARG A 23 18.63 -16.85 12.85
C ARG A 23 18.10 -15.58 13.49
N PRO A 24 18.97 -14.63 13.86
CA PRO A 24 18.53 -13.34 14.37
C PRO A 24 17.64 -12.61 13.35
N ILE A 25 16.49 -12.11 13.78
CA ILE A 25 15.58 -11.26 13.02
C ILE A 25 15.83 -9.81 13.41
N ILE A 26 16.13 -8.98 12.41
CA ILE A 26 16.30 -7.53 12.55
C ILE A 26 15.18 -6.85 11.78
N LEU A 27 14.39 -6.03 12.47
CA LEU A 27 13.36 -5.22 11.82
C LEU A 27 14.00 -3.97 11.20
N TYR A 28 13.67 -3.65 9.96
CA TYR A 28 14.08 -2.42 9.30
C TYR A 28 12.86 -1.53 9.08
N GLY A 29 12.79 -0.44 9.85
CA GLY A 29 11.70 0.53 9.83
C GLY A 29 11.26 0.94 11.23
N THR A 30 10.70 2.15 11.35
CA THR A 30 10.24 2.73 12.63
C THR A 30 8.95 3.55 12.45
N GLY A 31 8.08 3.13 11.53
CA GLY A 31 6.80 3.80 11.23
C GLY A 31 5.60 2.88 11.52
N ASP A 32 4.41 3.28 11.06
CA ASP A 32 3.14 2.52 11.24
C ASP A 32 3.25 1.06 10.80
N GLY A 33 3.87 0.79 9.64
CA GLY A 33 4.11 -0.57 9.18
C GLY A 33 5.00 -1.38 10.15
N ALA A 34 5.97 -0.73 10.80
CA ALA A 34 6.83 -1.37 11.79
C ALA A 34 6.06 -1.71 13.08
N ASP A 35 5.16 -0.82 13.55
CA ASP A 35 4.30 -1.13 14.69
C ASP A 35 3.42 -2.35 14.41
N LYS A 36 2.75 -2.41 13.25
CA LYS A 36 1.89 -3.54 12.87
C LYS A 36 2.64 -4.85 12.70
N VAL A 37 3.85 -4.80 12.12
CA VAL A 37 4.70 -6.00 12.01
C VAL A 37 5.13 -6.46 13.40
N LEU A 38 5.49 -5.55 14.30
CA LEU A 38 5.85 -5.90 15.68
C LEU A 38 4.68 -6.50 16.46
N ASP A 39 3.47 -5.95 16.31
CA ASP A 39 2.27 -6.49 16.95
C ASP A 39 2.03 -7.95 16.54
N GLU A 40 2.19 -8.28 15.25
CA GLU A 40 2.04 -9.65 14.77
C GLU A 40 3.20 -10.56 15.21
N LEU A 41 4.44 -10.07 15.23
CA LEU A 41 5.58 -10.81 15.77
C LEU A 41 5.37 -11.14 17.26
N GLU A 42 4.88 -10.20 18.05
CA GLU A 42 4.53 -10.40 19.46
C GLU A 42 3.41 -11.44 19.62
N HIS A 43 2.35 -11.34 18.83
CA HIS A 43 1.24 -12.29 18.82
C HIS A 43 1.70 -13.72 18.49
N LEU A 44 2.59 -13.87 17.52
CA LEU A 44 3.18 -15.15 17.12
C LEU A 44 4.35 -15.60 18.00
N HIS A 45 4.69 -14.83 19.04
CA HIS A 45 5.80 -15.08 19.97
C HIS A 45 7.17 -15.20 19.27
N ILE A 46 7.38 -14.42 18.21
CA ILE A 46 8.62 -14.39 17.41
C ILE A 46 9.54 -13.30 17.97
N PRO A 47 10.70 -13.63 18.56
CA PRO A 47 11.60 -12.64 19.13
C PRO A 47 12.44 -11.96 18.04
N ILE A 48 12.50 -10.63 18.07
CA ILE A 48 13.49 -9.86 17.28
C ILE A 48 14.72 -9.50 18.12
N GLN A 49 15.85 -9.35 17.45
CA GLN A 49 17.13 -9.04 18.08
C GLN A 49 17.54 -7.56 17.92
N GLY A 50 16.86 -6.81 17.06
CA GLY A 50 17.08 -5.37 16.95
C GLY A 50 16.19 -4.70 15.93
N ILE A 51 16.18 -3.36 16.00
CA ILE A 51 15.52 -2.49 15.04
C ILE A 51 16.58 -1.60 14.40
N MET A 52 16.54 -1.51 13.08
CA MET A 52 17.41 -0.66 12.29
C MET A 52 16.64 0.40 11.50
N ALA A 53 17.35 1.47 11.16
CA ALA A 53 16.97 2.45 10.17
C ALA A 53 18.18 2.72 9.26
N SER A 54 17.98 3.42 8.13
CA SER A 54 19.11 3.85 7.31
C SER A 54 20.00 4.81 8.12
N ASP A 55 21.31 4.81 7.85
CA ASP A 55 22.31 5.50 8.67
C ASP A 55 21.97 6.97 8.95
N ASP A 56 21.44 7.68 7.97
CA ASP A 56 21.04 9.09 8.07
C ASP A 56 19.90 9.33 9.06
N PHE A 57 19.14 8.30 9.41
CA PHE A 57 18.00 8.36 10.34
C PHE A 57 18.33 7.86 11.75
N VAL A 58 19.54 7.33 11.98
CA VAL A 58 19.95 6.86 13.31
C VAL A 58 20.46 8.02 14.16
N ARG A 59 19.82 8.27 15.29
CA ARG A 59 20.10 9.34 16.28
C ARG A 59 20.16 8.82 17.72
N GLY A 60 20.15 7.50 17.92
CA GLY A 60 20.03 6.88 19.25
C GLY A 60 18.61 6.91 19.81
N GLN A 61 17.61 7.15 18.96
CA GLN A 61 16.20 7.08 19.32
C GLN A 61 15.78 5.65 19.66
N THR A 62 14.70 5.54 20.42
CA THR A 62 14.07 4.26 20.75
C THR A 62 12.78 4.05 19.98
N PHE A 63 12.49 2.82 19.60
CA PHE A 63 11.22 2.40 19.01
C PHE A 63 10.77 1.09 19.66
N ARG A 64 9.56 1.07 20.23
CA ARG A 64 8.99 -0.10 20.94
C ARG A 64 9.98 -0.75 21.95
N GLY A 65 10.73 0.09 22.68
CA GLY A 65 11.71 -0.34 23.67
C GLY A 65 13.10 -0.71 23.13
N PHE A 66 13.28 -0.82 21.81
CA PHE A 66 14.59 -1.07 21.19
C PHE A 66 15.29 0.24 20.87
N THR A 67 16.61 0.31 21.09
CA THR A 67 17.42 1.38 20.53
C THR A 67 17.59 1.13 19.02
N VAL A 68 17.23 2.11 18.20
CA VAL A 68 17.36 2.03 16.74
C VAL A 68 18.83 2.18 16.37
N ARG A 69 19.37 1.21 15.63
CA ARG A 69 20.80 1.12 15.30
C ARG A 69 21.05 1.08 13.80
N ARG A 70 22.30 1.28 13.40
CA ARG A 70 22.73 1.02 12.01
C ARG A 70 22.88 -0.49 11.81
N LEU A 71 22.76 -0.93 10.56
CA LEU A 71 23.01 -2.34 10.22
C LEU A 71 24.44 -2.75 10.61
N SER A 72 25.42 -1.87 10.38
CA SER A 72 26.83 -2.10 10.71
C SER A 72 27.09 -2.38 12.19
N ASP A 73 26.29 -1.80 13.09
CA ASP A 73 26.38 -2.06 14.53
C ASP A 73 25.76 -3.42 14.88
N LEU A 74 24.63 -3.74 14.25
CA LEU A 74 23.91 -4.99 14.53
C LEU A 74 24.65 -6.22 14.02
N VAL A 75 25.30 -6.14 12.87
CA VAL A 75 26.04 -7.28 12.28
C VAL A 75 27.35 -7.59 13.01
N GLN A 76 27.83 -6.70 13.88
CA GLN A 76 28.92 -7.02 14.81
C GLN A 76 28.46 -7.96 15.93
N GLN A 77 27.17 -7.91 16.29
CA GLN A 77 26.58 -8.68 17.38
C GLN A 77 25.83 -9.93 16.87
N TYR A 78 25.22 -9.84 15.69
CA TYR A 78 24.35 -10.86 15.12
C TYR A 78 24.85 -11.30 13.74
N THR A 79 25.35 -12.53 13.66
CA THR A 79 25.85 -13.09 12.41
C THR A 79 24.70 -13.54 11.51
N ASN A 80 24.77 -13.19 10.23
CA ASN A 80 23.82 -13.61 9.18
C ASN A 80 22.33 -13.44 9.56
N PRO A 81 21.87 -12.22 9.91
CA PRO A 81 20.49 -11.99 10.30
C PRO A 81 19.52 -12.15 9.11
N VAL A 82 18.25 -12.39 9.42
CA VAL A 82 17.11 -12.12 8.55
C VAL A 82 16.74 -10.65 8.73
N ILE A 83 16.67 -9.89 7.63
CA ILE A 83 16.25 -8.49 7.65
C ILE A 83 14.77 -8.44 7.24
N LEU A 84 13.93 -7.96 8.13
CA LEU A 84 12.49 -7.82 7.91
C LEU A 84 12.15 -6.36 7.64
N ILE A 85 11.87 -6.03 6.38
CA ILE A 85 11.45 -4.71 5.94
C ILE A 85 10.01 -4.47 6.40
N ALA A 86 9.79 -3.32 7.07
CA ALA A 86 8.48 -2.93 7.60
C ALA A 86 8.07 -1.51 7.16
N PHE A 87 8.45 -1.13 5.94
CA PHE A 87 8.04 0.12 5.29
C PHE A 87 7.97 -0.06 3.78
N GLY A 88 7.19 0.79 3.12
CA GLY A 88 7.17 0.91 1.66
C GLY A 88 7.88 2.19 1.20
N SER A 89 8.52 2.15 0.03
CA SER A 89 9.15 3.31 -0.60
C SER A 89 9.07 3.21 -2.12
N GLN A 90 8.93 4.36 -2.77
CA GLN A 90 9.04 4.50 -4.24
C GLN A 90 10.36 5.17 -4.65
N ARG A 91 11.19 5.57 -3.68
CA ARG A 91 12.46 6.27 -3.93
C ARG A 91 13.49 5.29 -4.52
N PRO A 92 14.03 5.51 -5.72
CA PRO A 92 14.95 4.58 -6.38
C PRO A 92 16.16 4.20 -5.54
N GLU A 93 16.74 5.14 -4.80
CA GLU A 93 17.88 4.93 -3.90
C GLU A 93 17.55 4.03 -2.72
N VAL A 94 16.31 4.08 -2.21
CA VAL A 94 15.85 3.21 -1.12
C VAL A 94 15.60 1.81 -1.65
N ILE A 95 14.98 1.68 -2.84
CA ILE A 95 14.76 0.40 -3.51
C ILE A 95 16.10 -0.27 -3.81
N SER A 96 17.04 0.45 -4.42
CA SER A 96 18.40 -0.05 -4.72
C SER A 96 19.08 -0.57 -3.45
N HIS A 97 19.01 0.19 -2.35
CA HIS A 97 19.60 -0.23 -1.08
C HIS A 97 18.97 -1.53 -0.54
N ILE A 98 17.64 -1.68 -0.65
CA ILE A 98 16.95 -2.92 -0.25
C ILE A 98 17.41 -4.11 -1.11
N LEU A 99 17.62 -3.90 -2.41
CA LEU A 99 18.13 -4.94 -3.31
C LEU A 99 19.59 -5.31 -2.98
N ASP A 100 20.45 -4.32 -2.69
CA ASP A 100 21.83 -4.55 -2.25
C ASP A 100 21.90 -5.35 -0.93
N LEU A 101 20.91 -5.15 -0.04
CA LEU A 101 20.77 -5.96 1.17
C LEU A 101 20.35 -7.39 0.84
N ALA A 102 19.45 -7.58 -0.12
CA ALA A 102 18.95 -8.88 -0.54
C ALA A 102 20.04 -9.75 -1.22
N GLU A 103 21.09 -9.13 -1.78
CA GLU A 103 22.27 -9.86 -2.26
C GLU A 103 23.13 -10.45 -1.14
N LYS A 104 23.06 -9.88 0.07
CA LYS A 104 23.96 -10.21 1.20
C LYS A 104 23.27 -10.95 2.33
N TYR A 105 21.98 -10.72 2.50
CA TYR A 105 21.18 -11.23 3.61
C TYR A 105 19.87 -11.83 3.10
N THR A 106 19.21 -12.60 3.96
CA THR A 106 17.82 -12.96 3.72
C THR A 106 16.96 -11.76 4.05
N VAL A 107 16.36 -11.14 3.04
CA VAL A 107 15.48 -9.99 3.18
C VAL A 107 14.04 -10.41 2.88
N LEU A 108 13.13 -10.11 3.81
CA LEU A 108 11.69 -10.31 3.65
C LEU A 108 10.97 -8.98 3.86
N CYS A 109 9.85 -8.78 3.19
CA CYS A 109 8.92 -7.68 3.46
C CYS A 109 7.61 -8.29 3.95
N ALA A 110 7.32 -8.15 5.25
CA ALA A 110 6.06 -8.65 5.80
C ALA A 110 4.88 -7.80 5.29
N ASP A 111 3.84 -8.46 4.77
CA ASP A 111 2.60 -7.80 4.40
C ASP A 111 1.76 -7.56 5.65
N VAL A 112 1.47 -6.28 5.92
CA VAL A 112 0.55 -5.85 6.98
C VAL A 112 -0.46 -4.87 6.38
N PRO A 113 -1.72 -4.88 6.86
CA PRO A 113 -2.76 -4.05 6.27
C PRO A 113 -2.49 -2.55 6.50
N VAL A 114 -2.73 -1.74 5.48
CA VAL A 114 -2.77 -0.27 5.65
C VAL A 114 -3.97 0.13 6.52
N TYR A 115 -5.09 -0.57 6.36
CA TYR A 115 -6.34 -0.36 7.09
C TYR A 115 -6.93 -1.69 7.56
N GLY A 116 -7.51 -1.69 8.77
CA GLY A 116 -8.03 -2.89 9.41
C GLY A 116 -6.92 -3.75 10.03
N THR A 117 -7.29 -4.95 10.48
CA THR A 117 -6.41 -5.87 11.23
C THR A 117 -6.19 -7.21 10.53
N ASN A 118 -6.75 -7.38 9.33
CA ASN A 118 -6.64 -8.64 8.60
C ASN A 118 -5.26 -8.76 7.95
N ILE A 119 -4.50 -9.77 8.35
CA ILE A 119 -3.17 -10.08 7.79
C ILE A 119 -3.33 -11.12 6.70
N PHE A 120 -2.68 -10.89 5.55
CA PHE A 120 -2.68 -11.83 4.43
C PHE A 120 -1.69 -12.99 4.71
N ASN A 121 -2.05 -13.88 5.63
CA ASN A 121 -1.27 -15.06 5.98
C ASN A 121 -1.84 -16.34 5.32
N GLU A 122 -1.24 -17.50 5.63
CA GLU A 122 -1.67 -18.80 5.10
C GLU A 122 -3.14 -19.11 5.43
N ALA A 123 -3.59 -18.82 6.65
CA ALA A 123 -4.97 -19.03 7.06
C ALA A 123 -5.95 -18.16 6.27
N PHE A 124 -5.62 -16.87 6.07
CA PHE A 124 -6.41 -15.97 5.23
C PHE A 124 -6.51 -16.49 3.80
N PHE A 125 -5.38 -16.90 3.20
CA PHE A 125 -5.36 -17.45 1.85
C PHE A 125 -6.20 -18.72 1.73
N ALA A 126 -6.07 -19.66 2.67
CA ALA A 126 -6.85 -20.89 2.66
C ALA A 126 -8.36 -20.61 2.79
N GLN A 127 -8.75 -19.66 3.64
CA GLN A 127 -10.14 -19.24 3.82
C GLN A 127 -10.72 -18.59 2.56
N HIS A 128 -9.92 -17.80 1.84
CA HIS A 128 -10.34 -17.00 0.68
C HIS A 128 -9.90 -17.60 -0.67
N GLN A 129 -9.44 -18.86 -0.69
CA GLN A 129 -8.85 -19.48 -1.87
C GLN A 129 -9.79 -19.39 -3.08
N GLN A 130 -11.06 -19.74 -2.92
CA GLN A 130 -12.03 -19.70 -4.02
C GLN A 130 -12.22 -18.29 -4.61
N GLU A 131 -12.25 -17.26 -3.76
CA GLU A 131 -12.39 -15.87 -4.19
C GLU A 131 -11.15 -15.39 -4.96
N ILE A 132 -9.97 -15.77 -4.46
CA ILE A 132 -8.69 -15.48 -5.10
C ILE A 132 -8.61 -16.12 -6.48
N GLU A 133 -9.08 -17.37 -6.63
CA GLU A 133 -9.12 -18.09 -7.89
C GLU A 133 -10.14 -17.50 -8.88
N GLN A 134 -11.29 -17.05 -8.38
CA GLN A 134 -12.29 -16.37 -9.20
C GLN A 134 -11.75 -15.05 -9.74
N ALA A 135 -11.09 -14.25 -8.91
CA ALA A 135 -10.44 -13.01 -9.34
C ALA A 135 -9.32 -13.29 -10.36
N ALA A 136 -8.52 -14.35 -10.16
CA ALA A 136 -7.49 -14.76 -11.12
C ALA A 136 -8.07 -15.08 -12.51
N ALA A 137 -9.28 -15.65 -12.54
CA ALA A 137 -9.96 -16.00 -13.79
C ALA A 137 -10.53 -14.80 -14.55
N CYS A 138 -10.61 -13.61 -13.93
CA CYS A 138 -11.10 -12.38 -14.57
C CYS A 138 -10.04 -11.64 -15.39
N TRP A 139 -8.75 -11.93 -15.20
CA TRP A 139 -7.68 -11.25 -15.94
C TRP A 139 -7.61 -11.75 -17.39
N GLU A 140 -7.69 -10.86 -18.35
CA GLU A 140 -7.72 -11.21 -19.78
C GLU A 140 -6.33 -11.40 -20.39
N ASP A 141 -5.34 -10.60 -19.97
CA ASP A 141 -3.99 -10.65 -20.51
C ASP A 141 -3.00 -11.38 -19.59
N ASP A 142 -1.94 -11.93 -20.20
CA ASP A 142 -0.94 -12.73 -19.50
C ASP A 142 -0.11 -11.90 -18.49
N ILE A 143 0.10 -10.60 -18.75
CA ILE A 143 0.86 -9.72 -17.86
C ILE A 143 0.07 -9.46 -16.58
N SER A 144 -1.22 -9.10 -16.68
CA SER A 144 -2.10 -8.93 -15.52
C SER A 144 -2.22 -10.21 -14.68
N ARG A 145 -2.31 -11.39 -15.32
CA ARG A 145 -2.26 -12.69 -14.62
C ARG A 145 -0.96 -12.88 -13.88
N GLN A 146 0.17 -12.57 -14.51
CA GLN A 146 1.50 -12.68 -13.90
C GLN A 146 1.65 -11.69 -12.73
N VAL A 147 1.21 -10.44 -12.88
CA VAL A 147 1.21 -9.44 -11.81
C VAL A 147 0.40 -9.94 -10.63
N TYR A 148 -0.83 -10.39 -10.86
CA TYR A 148 -1.71 -10.92 -9.82
C TYR A 148 -1.07 -12.08 -9.06
N ASP A 149 -0.56 -13.08 -9.79
CA ASP A 149 0.09 -14.25 -9.19
C ASP A 149 1.32 -13.87 -8.34
N ASN A 150 2.14 -12.93 -8.84
CA ASN A 150 3.32 -12.46 -8.12
C ASN A 150 2.94 -11.66 -6.87
N ILE A 151 1.88 -10.84 -6.90
CA ILE A 151 1.40 -10.11 -5.73
C ILE A 151 0.89 -11.08 -4.66
N ILE A 152 0.13 -12.11 -5.03
CA ILE A 152 -0.33 -13.13 -4.06
C ILE A 152 0.87 -13.88 -3.44
N ARG A 153 1.82 -14.31 -4.26
CA ARG A 153 3.05 -14.99 -3.80
C ARG A 153 3.91 -14.08 -2.92
N PHE A 154 4.01 -12.80 -3.27
CA PHE A 154 4.70 -11.81 -2.45
C PHE A 154 4.02 -11.64 -1.09
N LYS A 155 2.70 -11.44 -1.06
CA LYS A 155 1.95 -11.27 0.20
C LYS A 155 2.13 -12.44 1.15
N LEU A 156 2.13 -13.67 0.62
CA LEU A 156 2.32 -14.86 1.43
C LEU A 156 3.78 -15.06 1.87
N SER A 157 4.75 -14.83 0.99
CA SER A 157 6.15 -15.20 1.24
C SER A 157 7.03 -14.06 1.75
N GLY A 158 6.62 -12.81 1.54
CA GLY A 158 7.42 -11.61 1.76
C GLY A 158 8.66 -11.49 0.84
N LYS A 159 8.83 -12.38 -0.15
CA LYS A 159 10.02 -12.41 -1.00
C LYS A 159 10.00 -11.30 -2.05
N LEU A 160 10.99 -10.42 -2.01
CA LEU A 160 11.14 -9.29 -2.94
C LEU A 160 11.20 -9.70 -4.41
N SER A 161 11.70 -10.90 -4.72
CA SER A 161 11.83 -11.40 -6.09
C SER A 161 10.50 -11.43 -6.84
N TYR A 162 9.39 -11.69 -6.14
CA TYR A 162 8.07 -11.67 -6.75
C TYR A 162 7.62 -10.26 -7.11
N LEU A 163 7.94 -9.25 -6.30
CA LEU A 163 7.68 -7.85 -6.64
C LEU A 163 8.54 -7.38 -7.82
N THR A 164 9.86 -7.62 -7.75
CA THR A 164 10.79 -7.13 -8.77
C THR A 164 10.55 -7.74 -10.14
N ALA A 165 9.95 -8.94 -10.20
CA ALA A 165 9.60 -9.60 -11.44
C ALA A 165 8.45 -8.93 -12.20
N VAL A 166 7.71 -8.02 -11.54
CA VAL A 166 6.50 -7.39 -12.09
C VAL A 166 6.47 -5.88 -11.87
N PHE A 167 7.62 -5.25 -11.63
CA PHE A 167 7.72 -3.80 -11.66
C PHE A 167 7.49 -3.29 -13.07
N SER A 168 6.57 -2.35 -13.19
CA SER A 168 6.29 -1.60 -14.41
C SER A 168 6.46 -0.10 -14.17
N ASP A 169 6.73 0.62 -15.25
CA ASP A 169 6.64 2.07 -15.23
C ASP A 169 5.18 2.49 -15.15
N LYS A 170 4.91 3.62 -14.52
CA LYS A 170 3.56 4.17 -14.43
C LYS A 170 3.01 4.53 -15.81
N ASP A 171 3.88 4.90 -16.75
CA ASP A 171 3.55 5.15 -18.15
C ASP A 171 2.86 3.96 -18.82
N GLU A 172 3.15 2.72 -18.40
CA GLU A 172 2.46 1.54 -18.91
C GLU A 172 0.95 1.59 -18.63
N ALA A 173 0.58 1.94 -17.39
CA ALA A 173 -0.81 2.02 -16.98
C ALA A 173 -1.59 3.07 -17.81
N PHE A 174 -0.98 4.22 -18.08
CA PHE A 174 -1.64 5.31 -18.78
C PHE A 174 -1.61 5.18 -20.30
N TYR A 175 -0.51 4.70 -20.90
CA TYR A 175 -0.36 4.62 -22.36
C TYR A 175 -0.76 3.29 -22.97
N GLN A 176 -0.77 2.19 -22.21
CA GLN A 176 -1.06 0.86 -22.75
C GLN A 176 -2.38 0.29 -22.25
N ILE A 177 -2.79 0.61 -21.03
CA ILE A 177 -4.01 0.08 -20.42
C ILE A 177 -5.16 1.08 -20.54
N LEU A 178 -5.01 2.27 -19.94
CA LEU A 178 -6.08 3.28 -19.91
C LEU A 178 -6.21 4.03 -21.23
N CYS A 179 -5.09 4.31 -21.92
CA CYS A 179 -5.05 5.00 -23.21
C CYS A 179 -5.86 6.32 -23.22
N LEU A 180 -5.60 7.20 -22.25
CA LEU A 180 -6.38 8.43 -22.07
C LEU A 180 -6.36 9.35 -23.32
N HIS A 181 -7.50 9.97 -23.63
CA HIS A 181 -7.63 10.96 -24.70
C HIS A 181 -7.89 12.39 -24.17
N ASP A 182 -8.19 13.33 -25.06
CA ASP A 182 -8.33 14.77 -24.78
C ASP A 182 -9.73 15.20 -24.32
N HIS A 183 -10.66 14.25 -24.15
CA HIS A 183 -12.07 14.49 -23.79
C HIS A 183 -12.53 13.55 -22.66
N GLU A 184 -11.62 13.21 -21.75
CA GLU A 184 -11.92 12.35 -20.60
C GLU A 184 -12.76 13.09 -19.54
N SER A 185 -13.66 12.39 -18.86
CA SER A 185 -14.17 12.85 -17.56
C SER A 185 -13.61 12.02 -16.43
N TYR A 186 -12.88 12.69 -15.54
CA TYR A 186 -12.17 12.03 -14.46
C TYR A 186 -12.89 12.21 -13.13
N LEU A 187 -13.24 11.08 -12.50
CA LEU A 187 -13.82 11.03 -11.18
C LEU A 187 -12.76 10.60 -10.16
N ASP A 188 -12.22 11.57 -9.42
CA ASP A 188 -11.21 11.36 -8.39
C ASP A 188 -11.85 11.25 -7.01
N LEU A 189 -11.93 10.02 -6.48
CA LEU A 189 -12.68 9.67 -5.27
C LEU A 189 -11.84 9.66 -3.99
N GLY A 190 -10.65 10.27 -4.04
CA GLY A 190 -9.73 10.40 -2.93
C GLY A 190 -8.63 11.39 -3.29
N ALA A 191 -9.04 12.57 -3.75
CA ALA A 191 -8.16 13.51 -4.45
C ALA A 191 -7.07 14.12 -3.58
N TYR A 192 -7.10 13.91 -2.26
CA TYR A 192 -6.12 14.38 -1.31
C TYR A 192 -5.82 15.88 -1.46
N ARG A 193 -4.69 16.24 -2.06
CA ARG A 193 -4.29 17.63 -2.32
C ARG A 193 -4.26 17.99 -3.82
N GLY A 194 -4.73 17.10 -4.68
CA GLY A 194 -4.77 17.24 -6.13
C GLY A 194 -3.60 16.58 -6.87
N ASP A 195 -2.81 15.73 -6.20
CA ASP A 195 -1.65 15.06 -6.80
C ASP A 195 -2.03 14.02 -7.88
N THR A 196 -3.13 13.30 -7.70
CA THR A 196 -3.72 12.43 -8.72
C THR A 196 -4.31 13.21 -9.90
N ILE A 197 -4.80 14.43 -9.66
CA ILE A 197 -5.26 15.33 -10.71
C ILE A 197 -4.07 15.86 -11.52
N ASP A 198 -2.97 16.26 -10.88
CA ASP A 198 -1.73 16.67 -11.55
C ASP A 198 -1.22 15.57 -12.50
N GLU A 199 -1.23 14.33 -12.01
CA GLU A 199 -0.87 13.16 -12.80
C GLU A 199 -1.81 12.94 -13.99
N PHE A 200 -3.13 13.00 -13.77
CA PHE A 200 -4.09 12.90 -14.87
C PHE A 200 -3.86 13.99 -15.93
N LEU A 201 -3.66 15.25 -15.51
CA LEU A 201 -3.37 16.37 -16.41
C LEU A 201 -2.05 16.18 -17.17
N HIS A 202 -1.04 15.57 -16.55
CA HIS A 202 0.21 15.23 -17.23
C HIS A 202 -0.04 14.31 -18.43
N TYR A 203 -0.78 13.22 -18.23
CA TYR A 203 -1.04 12.23 -19.27
C TYR A 203 -2.01 12.72 -20.35
N THR A 204 -2.95 13.60 -20.00
CA THR A 204 -3.89 14.20 -20.98
C THR A 204 -3.40 15.53 -21.57
N LYS A 205 -2.18 15.98 -21.21
CA LYS A 205 -1.62 17.28 -21.62
C LYS A 205 -2.55 18.45 -21.29
N GLY A 206 -3.24 18.34 -20.16
CA GLY A 206 -4.19 19.33 -19.65
C GLY A 206 -5.51 19.40 -20.43
N GLN A 207 -5.80 18.47 -21.34
CA GLN A 207 -7.06 18.41 -22.08
C GLN A 207 -8.02 17.41 -21.43
N TYR A 208 -9.24 17.83 -21.13
CA TYR A 208 -10.25 16.97 -20.52
C TYR A 208 -11.62 17.62 -20.68
N GLN A 209 -12.67 16.81 -20.54
CA GLN A 209 -14.03 17.30 -20.56
C GLN A 209 -14.48 17.81 -19.18
N GLN A 210 -14.23 17.04 -18.12
CA GLN A 210 -14.65 17.41 -16.76
C GLN A 210 -13.83 16.66 -15.71
N ILE A 211 -13.47 17.34 -14.62
CA ILE A 211 -12.92 16.68 -13.43
C ILE A 211 -13.93 16.81 -12.28
N THR A 212 -14.18 15.73 -11.56
CA THR A 212 -14.93 15.72 -10.31
C THR A 212 -14.07 15.11 -9.22
N ALA A 213 -13.71 15.89 -8.20
CA ALA A 213 -12.77 15.50 -7.17
C ALA A 213 -13.39 15.56 -5.77
N LEU A 214 -13.22 14.49 -5.00
CA LEU A 214 -13.74 14.35 -3.65
C LEU A 214 -12.59 14.18 -2.65
N GLU A 215 -12.64 14.95 -1.56
CA GLU A 215 -11.72 14.76 -0.44
C GLU A 215 -12.43 15.09 0.89
N PRO A 216 -12.60 14.12 1.80
CA PRO A 216 -13.34 14.34 3.05
C PRO A 216 -12.58 15.16 4.10
N ASP A 217 -11.25 15.04 4.19
CA ASP A 217 -10.48 15.76 5.20
C ASP A 217 -10.46 17.27 4.90
N ARG A 218 -10.77 18.06 5.92
CA ARG A 218 -10.90 19.51 5.78
C ARG A 218 -9.59 20.19 5.35
N LYS A 219 -8.44 19.73 5.84
CA LYS A 219 -7.14 20.36 5.54
C LYS A 219 -6.69 19.98 4.13
N ASN A 220 -6.85 18.71 3.75
CA ASN A 220 -6.52 18.23 2.41
C ASN A 220 -7.45 18.88 1.37
N TYR A 221 -8.76 18.90 1.63
CA TYR A 221 -9.73 19.57 0.75
C TYR A 221 -9.44 21.06 0.55
N ARG A 222 -8.96 21.76 1.58
CA ARG A 222 -8.54 23.16 1.41
C ARG A 222 -7.37 23.28 0.42
N LYS A 223 -6.37 22.40 0.53
CA LYS A 223 -5.23 22.36 -0.41
C LYS A 223 -5.67 21.96 -1.81
N LEU A 224 -6.57 20.99 -1.94
CA LEU A 224 -7.17 20.61 -3.21
C LEU A 224 -7.83 21.82 -3.88
N ARG A 225 -8.67 22.56 -3.14
CA ARG A 225 -9.31 23.78 -3.67
C ARG A 225 -8.33 24.87 -4.08
N GLU A 226 -7.25 25.04 -3.32
CA GLU A 226 -6.18 25.99 -3.64
C GLU A 226 -5.45 25.56 -4.92
N TYR A 227 -5.12 24.28 -5.06
CA TYR A 227 -4.47 23.70 -6.24
C TYR A 227 -5.35 23.81 -7.50
N THR A 228 -6.64 23.48 -7.39
CA THR A 228 -7.56 23.46 -8.54
C THR A 228 -8.16 24.83 -8.86
N ALA A 229 -7.77 25.90 -8.18
CA ALA A 229 -8.43 27.21 -8.30
C ALA A 229 -8.34 27.82 -9.70
N SER A 230 -7.29 27.50 -10.46
CA SER A 230 -7.07 27.99 -11.82
C SER A 230 -7.50 27.01 -12.92
N LEU A 231 -8.00 25.83 -12.55
CA LEU A 231 -8.46 24.84 -13.51
C LEU A 231 -9.90 25.16 -13.92
N GLU A 232 -10.18 25.06 -15.23
CA GLU A 232 -11.54 25.15 -15.75
C GLU A 232 -12.19 23.75 -15.73
N HIS A 233 -13.51 23.67 -15.91
CA HIS A 233 -14.21 22.37 -16.02
C HIS A 233 -13.91 21.38 -14.86
N ILE A 234 -13.77 21.89 -13.64
CA ILE A 234 -13.53 21.09 -12.44
C ILE A 234 -14.57 21.37 -11.35
N GLN A 235 -14.95 20.32 -10.62
CA GLN A 235 -15.80 20.40 -9.44
C GLN A 235 -15.12 19.67 -8.29
N THR A 236 -15.11 20.29 -7.11
CA THR A 236 -14.54 19.69 -5.90
C THR A 236 -15.61 19.60 -4.82
N PHE A 237 -15.66 18.48 -4.10
CA PHE A 237 -16.58 18.29 -2.98
C PHE A 237 -15.86 17.80 -1.72
N ARG A 238 -16.23 18.37 -0.56
CA ARG A 238 -15.74 17.89 0.73
C ARG A 238 -16.63 16.78 1.26
N MET A 239 -16.46 15.58 0.73
CA MET A 239 -17.24 14.39 1.08
C MET A 239 -16.45 13.13 0.75
N GLY A 240 -16.84 12.00 1.36
CA GLY A 240 -16.33 10.67 1.00
C GLY A 240 -17.28 9.94 0.05
N ILE A 241 -16.78 8.86 -0.56
CA ILE A 241 -17.61 7.90 -1.29
C ILE A 241 -18.01 6.74 -0.39
N TRP A 242 -19.28 6.36 -0.49
CA TRP A 242 -19.85 5.25 0.25
C TRP A 242 -20.98 4.56 -0.52
N SER A 243 -21.56 3.52 0.08
CA SER A 243 -22.67 2.74 -0.48
C SER A 243 -24.03 3.43 -0.40
N LYS A 244 -24.15 4.53 0.34
CA LYS A 244 -25.38 5.35 0.44
C LYS A 244 -25.07 6.76 0.90
N ASP A 245 -25.98 7.68 0.59
CA ASP A 245 -25.92 9.06 1.08
C ASP A 245 -26.23 9.10 2.58
N THR A 246 -25.24 9.52 3.39
CA THR A 246 -25.37 9.63 4.85
C THR A 246 -24.22 10.45 5.44
N ASP A 247 -24.18 10.59 6.76
CA ASP A 247 -23.02 11.11 7.48
C ASP A 247 -22.34 9.96 8.24
N LEU A 248 -21.01 9.85 8.12
CA LEU A 248 -20.22 8.82 8.81
C LEU A 248 -19.13 9.45 9.66
N TYR A 249 -18.77 8.78 10.75
CA TYR A 249 -17.58 9.15 11.51
C TYR A 249 -16.32 8.86 10.69
N PHE A 250 -15.36 9.77 10.73
CA PHE A 250 -14.13 9.66 9.95
C PHE A 250 -12.93 10.16 10.76
N ASP A 251 -11.87 9.35 10.75
CA ASP A 251 -10.58 9.74 11.29
C ASP A 251 -9.62 10.13 10.17
N GLY A 252 -9.35 11.43 10.05
CA GLY A 252 -8.37 11.99 9.11
C GLY A 252 -6.96 12.15 9.68
N ALA A 253 -6.68 11.68 10.90
CA ALA A 253 -5.39 11.87 11.55
C ALA A 253 -4.31 10.88 11.08
N LEU A 254 -4.71 9.75 10.47
CA LEU A 254 -3.83 8.63 10.15
C LEU A 254 -3.17 8.73 8.77
N GLY A 255 -3.30 9.87 8.06
CA GLY A 255 -2.73 10.04 6.73
C GLY A 255 -3.27 8.98 5.76
N ARG A 256 -2.40 8.06 5.30
CA ARG A 256 -2.79 6.95 4.41
C ARG A 256 -3.72 5.92 5.07
N GLY A 257 -3.77 5.87 6.40
CA GLY A 257 -4.70 5.03 7.16
C GLY A 257 -6.03 5.71 7.50
N SER A 258 -6.30 6.91 6.96
CA SER A 258 -7.55 7.63 7.27
C SER A 258 -8.76 6.86 6.77
N SER A 259 -9.77 6.70 7.62
CA SER A 259 -10.87 5.77 7.35
C SER A 259 -12.16 6.15 8.06
N ILE A 260 -13.25 5.51 7.62
CA ILE A 260 -14.54 5.52 8.33
C ILE A 260 -14.37 4.82 9.68
N GLN A 261 -15.04 5.34 10.71
CA GLN A 261 -15.06 4.81 12.06
C GLN A 261 -16.49 4.44 12.48
N THR A 262 -16.62 3.53 13.45
CA THR A 262 -17.92 3.18 14.05
C THR A 262 -18.46 4.28 14.95
N ASP A 263 -17.55 5.02 15.58
CA ASP A 263 -17.81 6.13 16.49
C ASP A 263 -16.71 7.19 16.33
N GLY A 264 -16.94 8.37 16.90
CA GLY A 264 -15.94 9.44 16.88
C GLY A 264 -16.53 10.83 17.02
N ASN A 265 -15.65 11.82 16.96
CA ASN A 265 -16.03 13.22 17.16
C ASN A 265 -16.17 14.02 15.85
N ARG A 266 -15.93 13.39 14.70
CA ARG A 266 -15.95 14.05 13.39
C ARG A 266 -16.80 13.26 12.42
N CYS A 267 -17.94 13.83 12.05
CA CYS A 267 -18.75 13.34 10.95
C CYS A 267 -18.34 14.04 9.65
N ILE A 268 -18.35 13.28 8.57
CA ILE A 268 -18.25 13.78 7.20
C ILE A 268 -19.48 13.33 6.42
N PRO A 269 -19.96 14.14 5.46
CA PRO A 269 -20.94 13.67 4.49
C PRO A 269 -20.27 12.65 3.57
N VAL A 270 -21.02 11.60 3.24
CA VAL A 270 -20.66 10.61 2.22
C VAL A 270 -21.78 10.46 1.20
N THR A 271 -21.42 10.09 -0.03
CA THR A 271 -22.35 9.97 -1.16
C THR A 271 -22.05 8.73 -2.00
N THR A 272 -22.98 8.33 -2.86
CA THR A 272 -22.72 7.32 -3.89
C THR A 272 -22.23 7.94 -5.20
N ILE A 273 -21.58 7.13 -6.05
CA ILE A 273 -21.24 7.50 -7.44
C ILE A 273 -22.52 7.80 -8.23
N ASP A 274 -23.56 6.98 -8.06
CA ASP A 274 -24.86 7.18 -8.73
C ASP A 274 -25.51 8.52 -8.36
N THR A 275 -25.43 8.93 -7.09
CA THR A 275 -25.93 10.23 -6.64
C THR A 275 -25.15 11.37 -7.28
N LEU A 276 -23.82 11.26 -7.37
CA LEU A 276 -23.00 12.28 -8.05
C LEU A 276 -23.42 12.41 -9.51
N TYR A 277 -23.56 11.28 -10.21
CA TYR A 277 -24.00 11.22 -11.61
C TYR A 277 -25.41 11.79 -11.82
N ARG A 278 -26.37 11.49 -10.93
CA ARG A 278 -27.75 12.01 -11.04
C ARG A 278 -27.83 13.50 -10.76
N LYS A 279 -27.00 14.03 -9.87
CA LYS A 279 -26.95 15.46 -9.59
C LYS A 279 -26.41 16.21 -10.80
N ARG A 280 -25.41 15.65 -11.52
CA ARG A 280 -24.88 16.13 -12.81
C ARG A 280 -24.20 14.97 -13.57
N PRO A 281 -24.48 14.74 -14.86
CA PRO A 281 -23.88 13.64 -15.61
C PRO A 281 -22.35 13.73 -15.58
N LEU A 282 -21.69 12.64 -15.19
CA LEU A 282 -20.27 12.44 -15.46
C LEU A 282 -20.20 11.92 -16.90
N THR A 283 -19.56 12.64 -17.81
CA THR A 283 -19.55 12.28 -19.24
C THR A 283 -18.52 11.22 -19.58
#